data_AF-A0A503WE42-F1
#
_entry.id   AF-A0A503WE42-F1
#
_cell.length_a   1.000
_cell.length_b   1.000
_cell.length_c   1.000
_cell.angle_alpha   90.00
_cell.angle_beta   90.00
_cell.angle_gamma   90.00
#
_symmetry.space_group_name_H-M   'P 1'
#
loop_
_entity.id
_entity.type
_entity.pdbx_description
1 polymer ?
#
loop_
_entity_poly.entity_id
_entity_poly.type
_entity_poly.pdbx_seq_one_letter_code
_entity_poly.pdbx_strand_id
1 'polypeptide(L)'
;MVEIVFQRGDDCLEVFNKDAIVVADVLGLVVTRAPEDDADMVSISIHAQTESFAALHAAGHKPHLIAKPEALDEVWRRTHTDFKSTVDNRRTLMVFRHDGPTLVPLDDLTPAEIARLVPRKTVDL
;
A
#
# COMPACT_ATOMS: atom_id res chain seq x y z
N MET A 1 -5.48 -17.80 0.85
CA MET A 1 -5.60 -16.70 1.83
C MET A 1 -4.81 -15.52 1.29
N VAL A 2 -5.44 -14.36 1.11
CA VAL A 2 -4.77 -13.18 0.54
C VAL A 2 -4.49 -12.20 1.68
N GLU A 3 -3.22 -11.83 1.84
CA GLU A 3 -2.83 -10.70 2.70
C GLU A 3 -3.25 -9.40 2.02
N ILE A 4 -3.99 -8.58 2.75
CA ILE A 4 -4.48 -7.26 2.34
C ILE A 4 -3.77 -6.23 3.19
N VAL A 5 -3.01 -5.35 2.57
CA VAL A 5 -2.29 -4.29 3.29
C VAL A 5 -3.11 -3.02 3.25
N PHE A 6 -3.50 -2.57 4.43
CA PHE A 6 -4.04 -1.24 4.67
C PHE A 6 -2.91 -0.32 5.09
N GLN A 7 -2.84 0.83 4.43
CA GLN A 7 -2.02 1.93 4.90
C GLN A 7 -2.85 2.86 5.76
N ARG A 8 -2.26 3.31 6.87
CA ARG A 8 -2.88 4.32 7.71
C ARG A 8 -2.73 5.71 7.07
N GLY A 9 -3.85 6.31 6.69
CA GLY A 9 -3.99 7.76 6.48
C GLY A 9 -4.34 8.46 7.80
N ASP A 10 -4.72 9.74 7.72
CA ASP A 10 -5.04 10.53 8.92
C ASP A 10 -6.27 9.95 9.67
N ASP A 11 -7.42 9.92 9.00
CA ASP A 11 -8.71 9.42 9.56
C ASP A 11 -9.26 8.19 8.82
N CYS A 12 -8.50 7.69 7.84
CA CYS A 12 -8.87 6.57 6.99
C CYS A 12 -7.80 5.48 6.97
N LEU A 13 -8.24 4.27 6.65
CA LEU A 13 -7.39 3.17 6.25
C LEU A 13 -7.59 2.95 4.76
N GLU A 14 -6.50 2.95 4.01
CA GLU A 14 -6.52 2.96 2.56
C GLU A 14 -5.92 1.67 2.02
N VAL A 15 -6.54 1.15 0.98
CA VAL A 15 -6.10 -0.04 0.27
C VAL A 15 -6.15 0.23 -1.22
N PHE A 16 -5.19 -0.33 -1.95
CA PHE A 16 -4.95 0.04 -3.35
C PHE A 16 -4.94 -1.16 -4.30
N ASN A 17 -5.21 -0.89 -5.57
CA ASN A 17 -5.13 -1.81 -6.70
C ASN A 17 -5.96 -3.09 -6.49
N LYS A 18 -5.38 -4.26 -6.76
CA LYS A 18 -6.08 -5.55 -6.62
C LYS A 18 -6.70 -5.77 -5.24
N ASP A 19 -6.10 -5.21 -4.19
CA ASP A 19 -6.64 -5.34 -2.84
C ASP A 19 -7.85 -4.44 -2.64
N ALA A 20 -7.86 -3.26 -3.26
CA ALA A 20 -9.02 -2.37 -3.24
C ALA A 20 -10.24 -3.03 -3.88
N ILE A 21 -10.05 -3.75 -4.99
CA ILE A 21 -11.12 -4.49 -5.66
C ILE A 21 -11.68 -5.58 -4.75
N VAL A 22 -10.81 -6.34 -4.08
CA VAL A 22 -11.23 -7.39 -3.13
C VAL A 22 -11.97 -6.80 -1.92
N VAL A 23 -11.45 -5.72 -1.34
CA VAL A 23 -12.06 -5.07 -0.18
C VAL A 23 -13.41 -4.44 -0.55
N ALA A 24 -13.51 -3.83 -1.74
CA ALA A 24 -14.75 -3.29 -2.26
C ALA A 24 -15.83 -4.36 -2.37
N ASP A 25 -15.51 -5.51 -2.96
CA ASP A 25 -16.44 -6.64 -3.11
C ASP A 25 -16.92 -7.17 -1.74
N VAL A 26 -15.99 -7.42 -0.82
CA VAL A 26 -16.32 -7.97 0.51
C VAL A 26 -17.14 -7.00 1.36
N LEU A 27 -16.82 -5.70 1.32
CA LEU A 27 -17.45 -4.69 2.17
C LEU A 27 -18.61 -3.96 1.48
N GLY A 28 -18.91 -4.27 0.21
CA GLY A 28 -19.93 -3.57 -0.57
C GLY A 28 -19.60 -2.09 -0.82
N LEU A 29 -18.30 -1.77 -0.98
CA LEU A 29 -17.82 -0.41 -1.19
C LEU A 29 -17.55 -0.12 -2.67
N VAL A 30 -17.48 1.16 -3.01
CA VAL A 30 -17.14 1.60 -4.37
C VAL A 30 -15.63 1.77 -4.47
N VAL A 31 -15.03 1.19 -5.52
CA VAL A 31 -13.64 1.46 -5.90
C VAL A 31 -13.56 2.87 -6.49
N THR A 32 -12.67 3.68 -5.96
CA THR A 32 -12.35 5.03 -6.41
C THR A 32 -10.95 5.07 -7.04
N ARG A 33 -10.53 6.23 -7.54
CA ARG A 33 -9.18 6.44 -8.07
C ARG A 33 -8.37 7.32 -7.12
N ALA A 34 -7.16 6.88 -6.77
CA ALA A 34 -6.23 7.67 -5.98
C ALA A 34 -5.83 8.93 -6.78
N PRO A 35 -5.86 10.12 -6.18
CA PRO A 35 -5.59 11.36 -6.90
C PRO A 35 -4.14 11.52 -7.35
N GLU A 36 -3.20 10.80 -6.72
CA GLU A 36 -1.77 11.00 -6.91
C GLU A 36 -1.19 10.18 -8.06
N ASP A 37 -1.70 8.96 -8.27
CA ASP A 37 -1.17 8.02 -9.26
C ASP A 37 -2.25 7.19 -10.00
N ASP A 38 -3.53 7.58 -9.91
CA ASP A 38 -4.69 6.94 -10.57
C ASP A 38 -4.87 5.44 -10.24
N ALA A 39 -4.29 4.98 -9.13
CA ALA A 39 -4.48 3.63 -8.63
C ALA A 39 -5.94 3.38 -8.20
N ASP A 40 -6.46 2.17 -8.39
CA ASP A 40 -7.73 1.77 -7.78
C ASP A 40 -7.61 1.87 -6.25
N MET A 41 -8.60 2.42 -5.57
CA MET A 41 -8.51 2.71 -4.14
C MET A 41 -9.85 2.49 -3.43
N VAL A 42 -9.77 1.95 -2.22
CA VAL A 42 -10.86 1.97 -1.24
C VAL A 42 -10.32 2.57 0.06
N SER A 43 -11.08 3.49 0.63
CA SER A 43 -10.79 4.07 1.94
C SER A 43 -11.92 3.73 2.90
N ILE A 44 -11.57 3.20 4.07
CA ILE A 44 -12.52 2.97 5.17
C ILE A 44 -12.19 3.93 6.31
N SER A 45 -13.19 4.39 7.04
CA SER A 45 -12.95 5.17 8.26
C SER A 45 -12.17 4.33 9.27
N ILE A 46 -11.23 4.95 9.99
CA ILE A 46 -10.52 4.27 11.09
C ILE A 46 -11.49 3.76 12.17
N HIS A 47 -12.63 4.43 12.37
CA HIS A 47 -13.66 3.99 13.31
C HIS A 47 -14.34 2.70 12.88
N ALA A 48 -14.35 2.40 11.59
CA ALA A 48 -14.90 1.17 11.02
C ALA A 48 -13.87 0.03 10.94
N GLN A 49 -12.62 0.24 11.42
CA GLN A 49 -11.54 -0.74 11.29
C GLN A 49 -11.93 -2.12 11.84
N THR A 50 -12.41 -2.18 13.08
CA THR A 50 -12.71 -3.45 13.77
C THR A 50 -13.75 -4.26 13.01
N GLU A 51 -14.84 -3.61 12.58
CA GLU A 51 -15.93 -4.26 11.83
C GLU A 51 -15.46 -4.68 10.44
N SER A 52 -14.78 -3.80 9.72
CA SER A 52 -14.27 -4.08 8.37
C SER A 52 -13.27 -5.23 8.39
N PHE A 53 -12.37 -5.27 9.37
CA PHE A 53 -11.38 -6.33 9.49
C PHE A 53 -12.04 -7.67 9.86
N ALA A 54 -13.07 -7.66 10.70
CA ALA A 54 -13.85 -8.85 11.02
C ALA A 54 -14.55 -9.43 9.78
N ALA A 55 -15.15 -8.58 8.94
CA ALA A 55 -15.77 -9.00 7.68
C ALA A 55 -14.74 -9.60 6.70
N LEU A 56 -13.57 -8.96 6.56
CA LEU A 56 -12.48 -9.49 5.73
C LEU A 56 -11.95 -10.83 6.24
N HIS A 57 -11.82 -10.99 7.56
CA HIS A 57 -11.46 -12.27 8.16
C HIS A 57 -12.51 -13.36 7.91
N ALA A 58 -13.80 -13.03 8.03
CA ALA A 58 -14.89 -13.96 7.73
C ALA A 58 -14.90 -14.40 6.26
N ALA A 59 -14.48 -13.52 5.35
CA ALA A 59 -14.27 -13.82 3.93
C ALA A 59 -12.94 -14.54 3.63
N GLY A 60 -12.14 -14.91 4.64
CA GLY A 60 -10.89 -15.66 4.46
C GLY A 60 -9.69 -14.81 4.04
N HIS A 61 -9.77 -13.49 4.22
CA HIS A 61 -8.67 -12.57 4.02
C HIS A 61 -7.97 -12.22 5.34
N LYS A 62 -6.74 -11.73 5.22
CA LYS A 62 -5.93 -11.32 6.37
C LYS A 62 -5.56 -9.85 6.23
N PRO A 63 -6.38 -8.93 6.75
CA PRO A 63 -6.06 -7.50 6.76
C PRO A 63 -4.87 -7.22 7.68
N HIS A 64 -3.97 -6.38 7.20
CA HIS A 64 -2.77 -5.93 7.91
C HIS A 64 -2.70 -4.41 7.83
N LEU A 65 -2.57 -3.76 8.97
CA LEU A 65 -2.30 -2.32 9.02
C LEU A 65 -0.79 -2.10 9.09
N ILE A 66 -0.28 -1.20 8.24
CA ILE A 66 1.10 -0.74 8.29
C ILE A 66 1.15 0.78 8.44
N ALA A 67 2.03 1.26 9.33
CA ALA A 67 2.31 2.68 9.43
C ALA A 67 3.20 3.12 8.25
N LYS A 68 3.00 4.35 7.74
CA LYS A 68 3.80 4.86 6.62
C LYS A 68 5.32 4.76 6.85
N PRO A 69 5.90 5.15 8.01
CA PRO A 69 7.33 5.03 8.25
C PRO A 69 7.86 3.58 8.17
N GLU A 70 7.13 2.63 8.74
CA GLU A 70 7.49 1.21 8.72
C GLU A 70 7.45 0.64 7.30
N ALA A 71 6.46 1.08 6.50
CA ALA A 71 6.34 0.69 5.11
C ALA A 71 7.50 1.23 4.26
N LEU A 72 7.89 2.49 4.47
CA LEU A 72 9.03 3.10 3.79
C LEU A 72 10.35 2.37 4.12
N ASP A 73 10.56 2.03 5.39
CA ASP A 73 11.75 1.27 5.80
C ASP A 73 11.77 -0.14 5.18
N GLU A 74 10.63 -0.84 5.13
CA GLU A 74 10.57 -2.17 4.51
C GLU A 74 10.79 -2.11 2.99
N VAL A 75 10.16 -1.15 2.30
CA VAL A 75 10.39 -0.89 0.87
C VAL A 75 11.87 -0.62 0.63
N TRP A 76 12.46 0.33 1.35
CA TRP A 76 13.88 0.64 1.22
C TRP A 76 14.78 -0.58 1.47
N ARG A 77 14.50 -1.35 2.53
CA ARG A 77 15.31 -2.52 2.91
C ARG A 77 15.26 -3.61 1.84
N ARG A 78 14.10 -3.81 1.22
CA ARG A 78 13.82 -4.91 0.28
C ARG A 78 14.10 -4.56 -1.17
N THR A 79 14.13 -3.29 -1.54
CA THR A 79 14.54 -2.87 -2.89
C THR A 79 16.03 -3.15 -3.11
N HIS A 80 16.37 -3.59 -4.32
CA HIS A 80 17.75 -3.90 -4.72
C HIS A 80 18.64 -2.65 -4.68
N THR A 81 19.95 -2.83 -4.42
CA THR A 81 20.93 -1.72 -4.38
C THR A 81 20.95 -0.93 -5.69
N ASP A 82 20.86 -1.59 -6.84
CA ASP A 82 20.84 -0.88 -8.15
C ASP A 82 19.59 -0.02 -8.35
N PHE A 83 18.54 -0.28 -7.58
CA PHE A 83 17.28 0.44 -7.63
C PHE A 83 17.10 1.40 -6.46
N LYS A 84 18.13 1.58 -5.60
CA LYS A 84 18.08 2.51 -4.48
C LYS A 84 19.41 3.23 -4.28
N SER A 85 19.37 4.53 -4.06
CA SER A 85 20.57 5.35 -3.86
C SER A 85 20.31 6.49 -2.89
N THR A 86 21.36 7.15 -2.41
CA THR A 86 21.24 8.42 -1.69
C THR A 86 21.57 9.55 -2.64
N VAL A 87 20.62 10.46 -2.86
CA VAL A 87 20.78 11.68 -3.67
C VAL A 87 20.42 12.87 -2.79
N ASP A 88 21.29 13.89 -2.73
CA ASP A 88 21.11 15.07 -1.87
C ASP A 88 20.79 14.72 -0.41
N ASN A 89 21.49 13.70 0.13
CA ASN A 89 21.30 13.17 1.48
C ASN A 89 19.90 12.58 1.77
N ARG A 90 19.08 12.34 0.75
CA ARG A 90 17.78 11.65 0.83
C ARG A 90 17.88 10.25 0.24
N ARG A 91 17.23 9.28 0.90
CA ARG A 91 17.05 7.92 0.36
C ARG A 91 16.13 8.00 -0.86
N THR A 92 16.57 7.48 -2.00
CA THR A 92 15.83 7.50 -3.27
C THR A 92 15.72 6.11 -3.89
N LEU A 93 14.59 5.81 -4.51
CA LEU A 93 14.32 4.54 -5.17
C LEU A 93 13.94 4.79 -6.63
N MET A 94 14.35 3.89 -7.52
CA MET A 94 13.85 3.89 -8.89
C MET A 94 12.46 3.25 -8.93
N VAL A 95 11.47 4.01 -9.39
CA VAL A 95 10.09 3.55 -9.61
C VAL A 95 9.68 3.82 -11.05
N PHE A 96 8.67 3.11 -11.54
CA PHE A 96 8.10 3.37 -12.86
C PHE A 96 6.91 4.31 -12.72
N ARG A 97 7.05 5.52 -13.25
CA ARG A 97 5.97 6.51 -13.39
C ARG A 97 5.61 6.66 -14.88
N HIS A 98 4.63 7.50 -15.18
CA HIS A 98 4.12 7.68 -16.55
C HIS A 98 5.21 8.03 -17.58
N ASP A 99 6.19 8.85 -17.19
CA ASP A 99 7.32 9.24 -18.05
C ASP A 99 8.46 8.20 -18.11
N GLY A 100 8.29 7.06 -17.43
CA GLY A 100 9.27 5.97 -17.38
C GLY A 100 9.97 5.85 -16.01
N PRO A 101 11.14 5.18 -15.98
CA PRO A 101 11.91 4.98 -14.76
C PRO A 101 12.34 6.32 -14.15
N THR A 102 11.92 6.58 -12.93
CA THR A 102 12.15 7.84 -12.21
C THR A 102 12.80 7.53 -10.86
N LEU A 103 13.85 8.26 -10.50
CA LEU A 103 14.39 8.25 -9.14
C LEU A 103 13.53 9.17 -8.26
N VAL A 104 12.99 8.61 -7.19
CA VAL A 104 12.05 9.30 -6.30
C VAL A 104 12.54 9.20 -4.86
N PRO A 105 12.58 10.30 -4.10
CA PRO A 105 12.83 10.25 -2.66
C PRO A 105 11.79 9.39 -1.93
N LEU A 106 12.25 8.62 -0.94
CA LEU A 106 11.43 7.64 -0.23
C LEU A 106 10.17 8.26 0.40
N ASP A 107 10.31 9.47 0.93
CA ASP A 107 9.23 10.27 1.52
C ASP A 107 8.27 10.90 0.50
N ASP A 108 8.69 10.97 -0.77
CA ASP A 108 7.88 11.44 -1.90
C ASP A 108 7.13 10.29 -2.61
N LEU A 109 7.23 9.06 -2.09
CA LEU A 109 6.38 7.96 -2.54
C LEU A 109 4.94 8.18 -2.08
N THR A 110 4.02 8.03 -3.03
CA THR A 110 2.59 8.03 -2.77
C THR A 110 2.20 6.80 -1.94
N PRO A 111 1.15 6.87 -1.11
CA PRO A 111 0.53 5.72 -0.48
C PRO A 111 0.36 4.49 -1.39
N ALA A 112 -0.14 4.70 -2.60
CA ALA A 112 -0.35 3.64 -3.59
C ALA A 112 0.98 3.03 -4.10
N GLU A 113 2.02 3.84 -4.34
CA GLU A 113 3.37 3.36 -4.65
C GLU A 113 3.94 2.52 -3.50
N ILE A 114 3.79 2.99 -2.26
CA ILE A 114 4.24 2.27 -1.06
C ILE A 114 3.54 0.91 -0.98
N ALA A 115 2.21 0.87 -1.08
CA ALA A 115 1.46 -0.38 -1.01
C ALA A 115 1.83 -1.41 -2.09
N ARG A 116 2.22 -0.95 -3.29
CA ARG A 116 2.73 -1.82 -4.36
C ARG A 116 4.12 -2.36 -4.08
N LEU A 117 4.98 -1.52 -3.48
CA LEU A 117 6.38 -1.83 -3.23
C LEU A 117 6.60 -2.62 -1.94
N VAL A 118 5.68 -2.52 -0.97
CA VAL A 118 5.73 -3.30 0.28
C VAL A 118 5.56 -4.79 -0.07
N PRO A 119 6.59 -5.62 0.16
CA PRO A 119 6.49 -7.04 -0.10
C PRO A 119 5.48 -7.66 0.86
N ARG A 120 4.51 -8.41 0.33
CA ARG A 120 3.63 -9.25 1.13
C ARG A 120 4.43 -10.43 1.65
N LYS A 121 4.22 -10.84 2.90
CA LYS A 121 4.90 -12.04 3.39
C LYS A 121 4.32 -13.21 2.62
N THR A 122 5.11 -13.79 1.73
CA THR A 122 4.78 -15.12 1.20
C THR A 122 4.89 -16.06 2.38
N VAL A 123 3.75 -16.58 2.87
CA VAL A 123 3.76 -17.73 3.75
C VAL A 123 4.09 -18.90 2.85
N ASP A 124 5.30 -19.43 2.95
CA ASP A 124 5.64 -20.72 2.35
C ASP A 124 4.66 -21.75 2.93
N LEU A 125 3.89 -22.40 2.04
CA LEU A 125 2.92 -23.45 2.36
C LEU A 125 3.61 -24.74 2.78
#